data_AF-A0A535B166-F1
#
_entry.id   AF-A0A535B166-F1
#
_cell.length_a   1.000
_cell.length_b   1.000
_cell.length_c   1.000
_cell.angle_alpha   90.00
_cell.angle_beta   90.00
_cell.angle_gamma   90.00
#
_symmetry.space_group_name_H-M   'P 1'
#
loop_
_entity.id
_entity.type
_entity.pdbx_description
1 polymer ?
#
loop_
_entity_poly.entity_id
_entity_poly.type
_entity_poly.pdbx_seq_one_letter_code
_entity_poly.pdbx_strand_id
1 'polypeptide(L)' 'MTVYEEAQQANAAYASSFNLGDLQMSPAKQLAVIACMDARLNVEPTLGLQPGDAHVIRNAGGLVTDDA' A
#
# COMPACT_ATOMS: atom_id res chain seq x y z
N MET A 1 10.53 -22.33 -9.36
CA MET A 1 9.79 -21.40 -8.49
C MET A 1 9.77 -20.06 -9.20
N THR A 2 8.59 -19.48 -9.39
CA THR A 2 8.42 -18.15 -10.02
C THR A 2 8.29 -17.09 -8.94
N VAL A 3 8.57 -15.83 -9.28
CA VAL A 3 8.35 -14.67 -8.36
C VAL A 3 6.89 -14.62 -7.87
N TYR A 4 5.95 -15.05 -8.71
CA TYR A 4 4.54 -15.14 -8.33
C TYR A 4 4.29 -16.20 -7.23
N GLU A 5 4.95 -17.35 -7.31
CA GLU A 5 4.86 -18.40 -6.29
C GLU A 5 5.49 -17.93 -4.96
N GLU A 6 6.62 -17.22 -5.02
CA GLU A 6 7.27 -16.63 -3.84
C GLU A 6 6.38 -15.60 -3.15
N ALA A 7 5.72 -14.72 -3.92
CA ALA A 7 4.78 -13.73 -3.39
C ALA A 7 3.58 -14.40 -2.69
N GLN A 8 3.05 -15.49 -3.25
CA GLN A 8 1.99 -16.27 -2.61
C GLN A 8 2.44 -16.89 -1.28
N GLN A 9 3.66 -17.41 -1.21
CA GLN A 9 4.21 -17.96 0.02
C GLN A 9 4.38 -16.88 1.10
N ALA A 10 4.91 -15.71 0.73
CA ALA A 10 5.02 -14.57 1.64
C ALA A 10 3.64 -14.10 2.15
N ASN A 11 2.64 -14.06 1.27
CA ASN A 11 1.26 -13.74 1.64
C ASN A 11 0.67 -14.74 2.64
N ALA A 12 0.90 -16.04 2.47
CA ALA A 12 0.41 -17.06 3.41
C ALA A 12 0.95 -16.82 4.84
N ALA A 13 2.23 -16.44 4.95
CA ALA A 13 2.82 -16.06 6.23
C ALA A 13 2.18 -14.79 6.81
N TYR A 14 2.01 -13.73 6.00
CA TYR A 14 1.34 -12.50 6.43
C TYR A 14 -0.08 -12.78 6.95
N ALA A 15 -0.88 -13.50 6.17
CA ALA A 15 -2.27 -13.83 6.49
C ALA A 15 -2.42 -14.61 7.82
N SER A 16 -1.45 -15.47 8.17
CA SER A 16 -1.48 -16.24 9.41
C SER A 16 -1.44 -15.40 10.70
N SER A 17 -0.99 -14.13 10.59
CA SER A 17 -0.87 -13.19 11.71
C SER A 17 -1.70 -11.91 11.51
N PHE A 18 -2.48 -11.85 10.44
CA PHE A 18 -3.26 -10.66 10.09
C PHE A 18 -4.36 -10.39 11.12
N ASN A 19 -4.41 -9.16 11.63
CA ASN A 19 -5.36 -8.72 12.64
C ASN A 19 -5.99 -7.35 12.36
N LEU A 20 -5.92 -6.88 11.10
CA LEU A 20 -6.35 -5.54 10.69
C LEU A 20 -7.73 -5.52 10.03
N GLY A 21 -8.53 -6.58 10.22
CA GLY A 21 -9.83 -6.76 9.55
C GLY A 21 -10.91 -5.77 9.98
N ASP A 22 -10.78 -5.17 11.16
CA ASP A 22 -11.78 -4.23 11.72
C ASP A 22 -11.49 -2.77 11.39
N LEU A 23 -10.43 -2.49 10.61
CA LEU A 23 -10.12 -1.14 10.17
C LEU A 23 -11.25 -0.57 9.32
N GLN A 24 -11.56 0.71 9.54
CA GLN A 24 -12.60 1.40 8.79
C GLN A 24 -12.16 1.63 7.34
N MET A 25 -13.16 1.69 6.44
CA MET A 25 -12.90 1.98 5.02
C MET A 25 -12.37 3.41 4.80
N SER A 26 -12.82 4.39 5.59
CA SER A 26 -12.38 5.76 5.46
C SER A 26 -10.99 5.99 6.11
N PRO A 27 -10.07 6.72 5.47
CA PRO A 27 -8.74 6.98 6.04
C PRO A 27 -8.79 7.77 7.35
N ALA A 28 -8.10 7.27 8.38
CA ALA A 28 -8.11 7.87 9.71
C ALA A 28 -7.52 9.30 9.74
N LYS A 29 -6.56 9.61 8.86
CA LYS A 29 -5.91 10.92 8.77
C LYS A 29 -6.51 11.85 7.72
N GLN A 30 -7.58 11.43 7.04
CA GLN A 30 -8.21 12.19 5.94
C GLN A 30 -7.18 12.64 4.87
N LEU A 31 -6.22 11.77 4.58
CA LEU A 31 -5.09 12.04 3.68
C LEU A 31 -5.16 11.13 2.44
N ALA A 32 -4.83 11.70 1.29
CA ALA A 32 -4.54 10.96 0.05
C ALA A 32 -3.13 11.33 -0.44
N VAL A 33 -2.37 10.33 -0.88
CA VAL A 33 -1.01 10.46 -1.41
C VAL A 33 -0.97 9.96 -2.84
N ILE A 34 -0.52 10.78 -3.78
CA ILE A 34 -0.20 10.39 -5.16
C ILE A 34 1.32 10.29 -5.28
N ALA A 35 1.83 9.14 -5.71
CA ALA A 35 3.28 8.87 -5.78
C ALA A 35 3.68 8.03 -7.01
N CYS A 36 4.98 7.98 -7.30
CA CYS A 36 5.50 7.15 -8.40
C CYS A 36 5.46 5.65 -8.04
N MET A 37 5.27 4.78 -9.03
CA MET A 37 5.39 3.31 -8.92
C MET A 37 6.83 2.79 -8.77
N ASP A 38 7.82 3.68 -8.59
CA ASP A 38 9.22 3.31 -8.40
C ASP A 38 9.36 2.27 -7.26
N ALA A 39 9.92 1.10 -7.58
CA ALA A 39 10.06 -0.02 -6.65
C ALA A 39 10.93 0.30 -5.42
N ARG A 40 11.72 1.38 -5.48
CA ARG A 40 12.57 1.84 -4.37
C ARG A 40 11.81 2.77 -3.42
N LEU A 41 10.63 3.25 -3.81
CA LEU A 41 9.81 4.13 -2.99
C LEU A 41 8.83 3.32 -2.15
N ASN A 42 9.05 3.33 -0.83
CA ASN A 42 8.17 2.74 0.16
C ASN A 42 7.36 3.84 0.85
N VAL A 43 6.17 4.14 0.32
CA VAL A 43 5.42 5.37 0.62
C VAL A 43 5.02 5.44 2.09
N GLU A 44 4.37 4.39 2.60
CA GLU A 44 3.79 4.39 3.94
C GLU A 44 4.86 4.56 5.03
N PRO A 45 5.98 3.80 5.04
CA PRO A 45 7.03 3.99 6.02
C PRO A 45 7.78 5.31 5.87
N THR A 46 7.96 5.82 4.64
CA THR A 46 8.62 7.12 4.41
C THR A 46 7.81 8.26 5.04
N LEU A 47 6.49 8.14 5.04
CA LEU A 47 5.57 9.14 5.60
C LEU A 47 5.11 8.82 7.04
N GLY A 48 5.60 7.74 7.64
CA GLY A 48 5.17 7.30 8.98
C GLY A 48 3.69 6.90 9.07
N LEU A 49 3.14 6.38 7.98
CA LEU A 49 1.76 5.91 7.87
C LEU A 49 1.63 4.45 8.32
N GLN A 50 0.52 4.13 8.96
CA GLN A 50 0.08 2.79 9.32
C GLN A 50 -1.07 2.35 8.40
N PRO A 51 -1.37 1.04 8.30
CA PRO A 51 -2.57 0.57 7.61
C PRO A 51 -3.83 1.31 8.09
N GLY A 52 -4.62 1.82 7.15
CA GLY A 52 -5.84 2.61 7.43
C GLY A 52 -5.63 4.12 7.59
N ASP A 53 -4.39 4.63 7.62
CA ASP A 53 -4.14 6.06 7.82
C ASP A 53 -4.52 6.93 6.62
N ALA A 54 -4.17 6.49 5.40
CA ALA A 54 -4.26 7.29 4.17
C ALA A 54 -4.60 6.42 2.96
N HIS A 55 -5.19 7.03 1.93
CA HIS A 55 -5.18 6.45 0.59
C HIS A 55 -3.83 6.67 -0.07
N VAL A 56 -3.30 5.65 -0.73
CA VAL A 56 -2.04 5.72 -1.49
C VAL A 56 -2.30 5.28 -2.93
N ILE A 57 -2.18 6.23 -3.85
CA ILE A 57 -2.38 6.05 -5.29
C ILE A 57 -1.01 6.13 -5.97
N ARG A 58 -0.70 5.15 -6.83
CA ARG A 58 0.63 5.07 -7.47
C ARG A 58 0.54 4.84 -8.97
N ASN A 59 1.25 5.67 -9.74
CA ASN A 59 1.36 5.53 -11.20
C ASN A 59 2.78 5.85 -11.70
N ALA A 60 3.00 5.78 -13.02
CA ALA A 60 4.30 6.13 -13.61
C ALA A 60 4.59 7.63 -13.48
N GLY A 61 5.54 7.99 -12.61
CA GLY A 61 5.96 9.37 -12.38
C GLY A 61 5.23 10.08 -11.23
N GLY A 62 4.16 9.51 -10.67
CA GLY A 62 3.37 10.18 -9.63
C GLY A 62 2.62 11.40 -10.17
N LEU A 63 2.13 11.28 -11.40
CA LEU A 63 1.45 12.36 -12.10
C LEU A 63 -0.01 12.41 -11.69
N VAL A 64 -0.58 13.61 -11.65
CA VAL A 64 -2.03 13.81 -11.49
C VAL A 64 -2.67 13.61 -12.86
N THR A 65 -3.51 12.61 -12.97
CA THR A 65 -4.16 12.15 -14.22
C THR A 65 -5.62 11.82 -13.93
N ASP A 66 -6.44 11.56 -14.94
CA ASP A 66 -7.87 11.29 -14.70
C ASP A 66 -8.11 10.05 -13.80
N ASP A 67 -7.13 9.14 -13.70
CA ASP A 67 -7.13 7.98 -12.81
C ASP A 67 -6.48 8.23 -11.44
N ALA A 68 -5.83 9.38 -11.24
CA ALA A 68 -4.98 9.66 -10.07
C ALA A 68 -5.09 11.11 -9.57
#